data_AF-A0A5W2M0V3-F1
#
_entry.id   AF-A0A5W2M0V3-F1
#
_cell.length_a   1.000
_cell.length_b   1.000
_cell.length_c   1.000
_cell.angle_alpha   90.00
_cell.angle_beta   90.00
_cell.angle_gamma   90.00
#
_symmetry.space_group_name_H-M   'P 1'
#
loop_
_entity.id
_entity.type
_entity.pdbx_description
1 polymer ?
#
loop_
_entity_poly.entity_id
_entity_poly.type
_entity_poly.pdbx_seq_one_letter_code
_entity_poly.pdbx_strand_id
1 'polypeptide(L)'
;KKSLCYWGLSDYSVLNKLHTDFIDLDKKLSVNAMDFETISECLINNGVVDSTRKANITAMYAIQWFHGHTFDTKKKQVQTHRARLRKIGIDIAQKCNISKFSPVVVKQTREIKVSECIIPQWYIKPSHLRVA
;
A
#
# COMPACT_ATOMS: atom_id res chain seq x y z
N LYS A 1 -7.58 -39.46 9.24
CA LYS A 1 -8.42 -38.87 8.15
C LYS A 1 -9.80 -38.57 8.75
N LYS A 2 -10.32 -37.33 8.65
CA LYS A 2 -11.59 -36.90 9.30
C LYS A 2 -12.87 -37.28 8.53
N SER A 3 -12.81 -38.20 7.56
CA SER A 3 -13.97 -38.75 6.81
C SER A 3 -15.09 -37.74 6.50
N LEU A 4 -14.74 -36.56 5.97
CA LEU A 4 -15.67 -35.45 5.67
C LEU A 4 -16.53 -35.69 4.41
N CYS A 5 -16.39 -36.86 3.80
CA CYS A 5 -17.00 -37.24 2.54
C CYS A 5 -18.46 -37.72 2.69
N TYR A 6 -18.97 -37.84 3.92
CA TYR A 6 -20.27 -38.44 4.22
C TYR A 6 -21.24 -37.38 4.76
N TRP A 7 -22.08 -36.88 3.86
CA TRP A 7 -23.05 -35.82 4.15
C TRP A 7 -24.02 -36.24 5.27
N GLY A 8 -24.17 -35.40 6.29
CA GLY A 8 -25.04 -35.64 7.45
C GLY A 8 -24.47 -36.53 8.57
N LEU A 9 -23.35 -37.23 8.36
CA LEU A 9 -22.69 -38.07 9.38
C LEU A 9 -21.33 -37.50 9.82
N SER A 10 -20.70 -36.68 8.98
CA SER A 10 -19.42 -36.05 9.27
C SER A 10 -19.58 -34.81 10.15
N ASP A 11 -18.66 -34.62 11.10
CA ASP A 11 -18.57 -33.39 11.89
C ASP A 11 -17.92 -32.27 11.05
N TYR A 12 -18.74 -31.32 10.61
CA TYR A 12 -18.32 -30.14 9.83
C TYR A 12 -17.91 -28.94 10.69
N SER A 13 -17.91 -29.05 12.02
CA SER A 13 -17.51 -27.95 12.92
C SER A 13 -16.13 -27.37 12.58
N VAL A 14 -15.21 -28.24 12.16
CA VAL A 14 -13.85 -27.89 11.73
C VAL A 14 -13.86 -27.04 10.45
N LEU A 15 -14.74 -27.38 9.50
CA LEU A 15 -14.86 -26.67 8.23
C LEU A 15 -15.56 -25.32 8.43
N ASN A 16 -16.58 -25.28 9.29
CA ASN A 16 -17.27 -24.04 9.66
C ASN A 16 -16.30 -23.04 10.28
N LYS A 17 -15.40 -23.48 11.17
CA LYS A 17 -14.38 -22.59 11.73
C LYS A 17 -13.47 -21.99 10.65
N LEU A 18 -12.95 -22.82 9.74
CA LEU A 18 -12.13 -22.34 8.62
C LEU A 18 -12.91 -21.40 7.69
N HIS A 19 -14.19 -21.67 7.48
CA HIS A 19 -15.07 -20.84 6.67
C HIS A 19 -15.34 -19.49 7.34
N THR A 20 -15.62 -19.47 8.65
CA THR A 20 -15.78 -18.25 9.42
C THR A 20 -14.48 -17.45 9.46
N ASP A 21 -13.34 -18.11 9.68
CA ASP A 21 -12.02 -17.48 9.63
C ASP A 21 -11.71 -16.89 8.24
N PHE A 22 -12.21 -17.52 7.17
CA PHE A 22 -12.10 -17.01 5.80
C PHE A 22 -13.02 -15.81 5.54
N ILE A 23 -14.25 -15.82 6.06
CA ILE A 23 -15.18 -14.68 5.96
C ILE A 23 -14.67 -13.48 6.76
N ASP A 24 -14.16 -13.73 7.98
CA ASP A 24 -13.60 -12.71 8.87
C ASP A 24 -12.16 -12.33 8.52
N LEU A 25 -11.63 -12.86 7.42
CA LEU A 25 -10.28 -12.56 6.94
C LEU A 25 -10.11 -11.06 6.67
N ASP A 26 -11.16 -10.38 6.23
CA ASP A 26 -11.20 -8.91 6.05
C ASP A 26 -10.99 -8.14 7.37
N LYS A 27 -11.46 -8.68 8.51
CA LYS A 27 -11.21 -8.07 9.83
C LYS A 27 -9.77 -8.25 10.28
N LYS A 28 -9.13 -9.34 9.85
CA LYS A 28 -7.74 -9.67 10.21
C LYS A 28 -6.72 -8.99 9.29
N LEU A 29 -7.03 -8.91 8.01
CA LEU A 29 -6.35 -8.04 7.06
C LEU A 29 -6.95 -6.65 7.23
N SER A 30 -6.51 -5.89 8.25
CA SER A 30 -6.82 -4.46 8.29
C SER A 30 -6.28 -3.82 7.00
N VAL A 31 -7.13 -3.71 5.97
CA VAL A 31 -6.76 -3.16 4.66
C VAL A 31 -6.69 -1.65 4.86
N ASN A 32 -5.54 -1.21 5.34
CA ASN A 32 -5.19 0.20 5.27
C ASN A 32 -5.04 0.54 3.79
N ALA A 33 -5.96 1.33 3.25
CA ALA A 33 -5.72 1.96 1.96
C ALA A 33 -4.56 2.94 2.18
N MET A 34 -3.38 2.53 1.73
CA MET A 34 -2.18 3.35 1.68
C MET A 34 -2.11 4.00 0.30
N ASP A 35 -2.18 5.33 0.29
CA ASP A 35 -1.90 6.08 -0.93
C ASP A 35 -0.38 6.17 -1.07
N PHE A 36 0.11 5.53 -2.13
CA PHE A 36 1.52 5.40 -2.45
C PHE A 36 1.91 6.47 -3.46
N GLU A 37 2.90 7.30 -3.12
CA GLU A 37 3.48 8.24 -4.07
C GLU A 37 4.90 7.82 -4.45
N THR A 38 5.25 8.10 -5.71
CA THR A 38 6.62 7.98 -6.17
C THR A 38 7.49 9.07 -5.56
N ILE A 39 8.81 8.84 -5.47
CA ILE A 39 9.77 9.87 -5.01
C ILE A 39 9.66 11.14 -5.84
N SER A 40 9.42 11.02 -7.15
CA SER A 40 9.18 12.15 -8.07
C SER A 40 7.98 12.99 -7.68
N GLU A 41 6.82 12.36 -7.40
CA GLU A 41 5.61 13.06 -6.98
C GLU A 41 5.80 13.71 -5.61
N CYS A 42 6.42 12.99 -4.67
CA CYS A 42 6.75 13.51 -3.35
C CYS A 42 7.62 14.78 -3.43
N LEU A 43 8.61 14.81 -4.33
CA LEU A 43 9.46 15.98 -4.55
C LEU A 43 8.69 17.19 -5.10
N ILE A 44 7.70 16.98 -5.98
CA ILE A 44 6.86 18.04 -6.55
C ILE A 44 5.86 18.53 -5.50
N ASN A 45 5.17 17.61 -4.82
CA ASN A 45 4.15 17.91 -3.82
C ASN A 45 4.71 18.66 -2.62
N ASN A 46 5.95 18.35 -2.20
CA ASN A 46 6.65 19.09 -1.14
C ASN A 46 7.29 20.42 -1.63
N GLY A 47 7.10 20.79 -2.90
CA GLY A 47 7.66 22.03 -3.46
C GLY A 47 9.20 22.05 -3.50
N VAL A 48 9.85 20.88 -3.52
CA VAL A 48 11.32 20.79 -3.55
C VAL A 48 11.88 21.14 -4.93
N VAL A 49 11.10 20.86 -5.98
CA VAL A 49 11.44 21.11 -7.39
C VAL A 49 10.19 21.53 -8.16
N ASP A 50 10.38 22.47 -9.09
CA ASP A 50 9.26 23.10 -9.83
C ASP A 50 8.86 22.35 -11.11
N SER A 51 9.61 21.31 -11.50
CA SER A 51 9.43 20.62 -12.78
C SER A 51 9.55 19.11 -12.64
N THR A 52 8.65 18.40 -13.32
CA THR A 52 8.63 16.93 -13.46
C THR A 52 9.97 16.38 -13.92
N ARG A 53 10.64 17.03 -14.89
CA ARG A 53 11.96 16.61 -15.36
C ARG A 53 13.00 16.62 -14.25
N LYS A 54 13.05 17.70 -13.45
CA LYS A 54 14.00 17.83 -12.32
C LYS A 54 13.68 16.81 -11.22
N ALA A 55 12.38 16.56 -10.98
CA ALA A 55 11.92 15.54 -10.04
C ALA A 55 12.36 14.14 -10.46
N ASN A 56 12.12 13.76 -11.72
CA ASN A 56 12.47 12.44 -12.25
C ASN A 56 13.99 12.19 -12.25
N ILE A 57 14.79 13.19 -12.62
CA ILE A 57 16.26 13.07 -12.53
C ILE A 57 16.68 12.83 -11.06
N THR A 58 16.13 13.60 -10.13
CA THR A 58 16.47 13.47 -8.70
C THR A 58 16.01 12.13 -8.12
N ALA A 59 14.82 11.65 -8.52
CA ALA A 59 14.32 10.32 -8.16
C ALA A 59 15.22 9.20 -8.71
N MET A 60 15.75 9.36 -9.93
CA MET A 60 16.68 8.40 -10.53
C MET A 60 17.95 8.20 -9.68
N TYR A 61 18.50 9.28 -9.09
CA TYR A 61 19.62 9.16 -8.15
C TYR A 61 19.25 8.34 -6.91
N ALA A 62 18.03 8.49 -6.38
CA ALA A 62 17.56 7.71 -5.24
C ALA A 62 17.35 6.23 -5.62
N ILE A 63 16.84 5.93 -6.81
CA ILE A 63 16.66 4.56 -7.32
C ILE A 63 18.03 3.88 -7.53
N GLN A 64 18.98 4.58 -8.15
CA GLN A 64 20.34 4.06 -8.32
C GLN A 64 21.01 3.82 -6.97
N TRP A 65 20.87 4.74 -6.01
CA TRP A 65 21.33 4.54 -4.64
C TRP A 65 20.71 3.31 -3.98
N PHE A 66 19.41 3.09 -4.18
CA PHE A 66 18.69 1.92 -3.68
C PHE A 66 19.22 0.60 -4.27
N HIS A 67 19.54 0.58 -5.56
CA HIS A 67 20.20 -0.56 -6.21
C HIS A 67 21.67 -0.76 -5.80
N GLY A 68 22.21 0.06 -4.89
CA GLY A 68 23.55 -0.08 -4.35
C GLY A 68 24.63 0.71 -5.09
N HIS A 69 24.26 1.60 -6.01
CA HIS A 69 25.23 2.48 -6.67
C HIS A 69 25.80 3.50 -5.68
N THR A 70 27.12 3.66 -5.70
CA THR A 70 27.83 4.67 -4.92
C THR A 70 28.09 5.92 -5.75
N PHE A 71 27.84 7.09 -5.19
CA PHE A 71 28.09 8.36 -5.85
C PHE A 71 29.31 9.07 -5.28
N ASP A 72 30.05 9.76 -6.15
CA ASP A 72 31.11 10.67 -5.72
C ASP A 72 30.49 11.96 -5.14
N THR A 73 30.59 12.13 -3.82
CA THR A 73 30.05 13.27 -3.09
C THR A 73 30.76 14.59 -3.40
N LYS A 74 31.91 14.56 -4.08
CA LYS A 74 32.62 15.78 -4.51
C LYS A 74 31.97 16.43 -5.74
N LYS A 75 31.18 15.69 -6.52
CA LYS A 75 30.51 16.22 -7.70
C LYS A 75 29.37 17.16 -7.31
N LYS A 76 29.37 18.39 -7.87
CA LYS A 76 28.34 19.41 -7.63
C LYS A 76 26.92 18.91 -7.92
N GLN A 77 26.72 18.13 -8.99
CA GLN A 77 25.41 17.57 -9.33
C GLN A 77 24.87 16.64 -8.23
N VAL A 78 25.72 15.75 -7.72
CA VAL A 78 25.39 14.82 -6.64
C VAL A 78 25.01 15.60 -5.38
N GLN A 79 25.75 16.66 -5.05
CA GLN A 79 25.43 17.52 -3.90
C GLN A 79 24.05 18.18 -4.04
N THR A 80 23.73 18.70 -5.23
CA THR A 80 22.42 19.31 -5.50
C THR A 80 21.28 18.31 -5.36
N HIS A 81 21.41 17.11 -5.95
CA HIS A 81 20.36 16.08 -5.86
C HIS A 81 20.24 15.54 -4.43
N ARG A 82 21.36 15.34 -3.73
CA ARG A 82 21.39 14.96 -2.31
C ARG A 82 20.66 16.00 -1.43
N ALA A 83 20.90 17.29 -1.63
CA ALA A 83 20.24 18.34 -0.87
C ALA A 83 18.72 18.32 -1.05
N ARG A 84 18.24 18.03 -2.27
CA ARG A 84 16.80 17.85 -2.56
C ARG A 84 16.23 16.60 -1.90
N LEU A 85 16.91 15.46 -2.02
CA LEU A 85 16.50 14.19 -1.42
C LEU A 85 16.47 14.24 0.12
N ARG A 86 17.35 15.01 0.75
CA ARG A 86 17.33 15.22 2.21
C ARG A 86 16.07 15.90 2.70
N LYS A 87 15.44 16.77 1.89
CA LYS A 87 14.17 17.41 2.27
C LYS A 87 13.02 16.41 2.41
N ILE A 88 13.13 15.24 1.78
CA ILE A 88 12.18 14.13 1.89
C ILE A 88 12.74 12.97 2.73
N GLY A 89 13.82 13.19 3.50
CA GLY A 89 14.39 12.21 4.43
C GLY A 89 15.34 11.17 3.81
N ILE A 90 15.79 11.35 2.57
CA ILE A 90 16.70 10.40 1.88
C ILE A 90 18.11 10.99 1.80
N ASP A 91 19.12 10.27 2.31
CA ASP A 91 20.54 10.67 2.20
C ASP A 91 21.37 9.63 1.41
N ILE A 92 21.62 9.94 0.14
CA ILE A 92 22.36 9.08 -0.80
C ILE A 92 23.87 8.99 -0.54
N ALA A 93 24.42 9.71 0.46
CA ALA A 93 25.83 9.57 0.83
C ALA A 93 26.07 8.45 1.85
N GLN A 94 25.02 8.01 2.54
CA GLN A 94 25.09 6.85 3.44
C GLN A 94 24.89 5.56 2.65
N LYS A 95 25.30 4.42 3.20
CA LYS A 95 24.98 3.13 2.58
C LYS A 95 23.47 2.87 2.67
N CYS A 96 22.86 2.42 1.58
CA CYS A 96 21.44 2.08 1.56
C CYS A 96 21.16 0.87 2.46
N ASN A 97 20.22 1.02 3.40
CA ASN A 97 19.67 -0.10 4.16
C ASN A 97 18.42 -0.60 3.44
N ILE A 98 18.59 -1.63 2.61
CA ILE A 98 17.55 -2.19 1.75
C ILE A 98 16.38 -2.77 2.57
N SER A 99 16.62 -3.20 3.80
CA SER A 99 15.57 -3.72 4.69
C SER A 99 14.65 -2.64 5.26
N LYS A 100 15.05 -1.37 5.20
CA LYS A 100 14.30 -0.23 5.77
C LYS A 100 13.81 0.77 4.72
N PHE A 101 14.46 0.82 3.57
CA PHE A 101 14.14 1.79 2.53
C PHE A 101 13.15 1.21 1.52
N SER A 102 12.01 1.88 1.35
CA SER A 102 11.07 1.64 0.27
C SER A 102 11.16 2.79 -0.74
N PRO A 103 11.23 2.52 -2.05
CA PRO A 103 11.20 3.56 -3.07
C PRO A 103 9.83 4.23 -3.23
N VAL A 104 8.85 3.83 -2.42
CA VAL A 104 7.49 4.34 -2.40
C VAL A 104 7.21 5.01 -1.06
N VAL A 105 6.70 6.24 -1.10
CA VAL A 105 6.39 7.03 0.09
C VAL A 105 4.90 6.85 0.43
N VAL A 106 4.60 6.49 1.69
CA VAL A 106 3.22 6.41 2.19
C VAL A 106 2.75 7.82 2.52
N LYS A 107 1.80 8.35 1.74
CA LYS A 107 1.27 9.70 1.93
C LYS A 107 0.13 9.76 2.93
N GLN A 108 -0.78 8.80 2.84
CA GLN A 108 -1.95 8.74 3.68
C GLN A 108 -2.31 7.28 3.94
N THR A 109 -2.52 6.96 5.22
CA THR A 109 -3.07 5.68 5.65
C THR A 109 -4.47 5.97 6.14
N ARG A 110 -5.49 5.57 5.38
CA ARG A 110 -6.89 5.68 5.82
C ARG A 110 -7.36 4.32 6.30
N GLU A 111 -7.91 4.30 7.51
CA GLU A 111 -8.60 3.14 8.05
C GLU A 111 -9.92 2.98 7.29
N ILE A 112 -10.07 1.89 6.55
CA ILE A 112 -11.33 1.58 5.88
C ILE A 112 -12.28 1.00 6.93
N LYS A 113 -13.31 1.77 7.28
CA LYS A 113 -14.38 1.28 8.14
C LYS A 113 -15.46 0.66 7.27
N VAL A 114 -15.56 -0.68 7.31
CA VAL A 114 -16.66 -1.41 6.67
C VAL A 114 -17.93 -1.11 7.45
N SER A 115 -18.94 -0.56 6.77
CA SER A 115 -20.27 -0.32 7.32
C SER A 115 -21.31 -1.10 6.53
N GLU A 116 -22.33 -1.62 7.21
CA GLU A 116 -23.47 -2.24 6.55
C GLU A 116 -24.18 -1.22 5.65
N CYS A 117 -24.43 -1.60 4.40
CA CYS A 117 -25.12 -0.74 3.44
C CYS A 117 -26.63 -0.77 3.73
N ILE A 118 -27.12 0.29 4.37
CA ILE A 118 -28.55 0.44 4.65
C ILE A 118 -29.27 0.80 3.35
N ILE A 119 -30.38 0.10 3.09
CA ILE A 119 -31.25 0.38 1.95
C ILE A 119 -31.75 1.84 2.06
N PRO A 120 -31.54 2.69 1.03
CA PRO A 120 -32.02 4.06 1.05
C PRO A 120 -33.54 4.13 1.16
N GLN A 121 -34.08 5.17 1.81
CA GLN A 121 -35.52 5.32 2.04
C GLN A 121 -36.36 5.35 0.73
N TRP A 122 -35.75 5.76 -0.38
CA TRP A 122 -36.40 5.83 -1.69
C TRP A 122 -36.38 4.51 -2.45
N TYR A 123 -35.59 3.52 -2.01
CA TYR A 123 -35.47 2.24 -2.70
C TYR A 123 -36.64 1.31 -2.32
N ILE A 124 -37.43 0.93 -3.32
CA ILE A 124 -38.53 -0.02 -3.16
C ILE A 124 -38.04 -1.40 -3.61
N LYS A 125 -37.96 -2.35 -2.68
CA LYS A 125 -37.55 -3.73 -3.00
C LYS A 125 -38.59 -4.37 -3.94
N PRO A 126 -38.18 -5.00 -5.05
CA PRO A 126 -39.13 -5.67 -5.93
C PRO A 126 -39.79 -6.85 -5.21
N SER A 127 -41.13 -6.89 -5.20
CA SER A 127 -41.94 -7.88 -4.44
C SER A 127 -42.51 -9.02 -5.29
N HIS A 128 -42.08 -9.13 -6.55
CA HIS A 128 -42.70 -10.02 -7.53
C HIS A 128 -42.22 -11.48 -7.46
N LEU A 129 -41.17 -11.79 -6.69
CA LEU A 129 -40.80 -13.16 -6.36
C LEU A 129 -41.56 -13.60 -5.11
N ARG A 130 -42.75 -14.16 -5.30
CA ARG A 130 -43.45 -14.94 -4.27
C ARG A 130 -42.90 -16.37 -4.33
N VAL A 131 -42.11 -16.77 -3.34
CA VAL A 131 -41.76 -18.18 -3.17
C VAL A 131 -43.03 -18.90 -2.71
N ALA A 132 -43.46 -19.89 -3.48
CA ALA A 132 -44.49 -20.87 -3.10
C ALA A 132 -43.86 -21.97 -2.25
#